data_AF-A0A7C0YY21-F1
#
_entry.id   AF-A0A7C0YY21-F1
#
_cell.length_a   1.000
_cell.length_b   1.000
_cell.length_c   1.000
_cell.angle_alpha   90.00
_cell.angle_beta   90.00
_cell.angle_gamma   90.00
#
_symmetry.space_group_name_H-M   'P 1'
#
loop_
_entity.id
_entity.type
_entity.pdbx_description
1 polymer ?
#
loop_
_entity_poly.entity_id
_entity_poly.type
_entity_poly.pdbx_seq_one_letter_code
_entity_poly.pdbx_strand_id
1 'polypeptide(L)'
;MGRAERRDWMLVLVWTAVIYATLPIARRLSDRLIDAGYKWVLHKGPILLIAVAFAAAVIYILKKLDDRRAVRIFLLANVGLAYGLFLKFLGKIPIERIHLLEYGLLAMLAKRAADHRMGSALAYIFSAFLVADIGLGDELIQWVLPDRYFDWRDVATNAVSGLLGLALWACLFQGTGSAKRDREPDTMSLNISK
;
A
#
# COMPACT_ATOMS: atom_id res chain seq x y z
N MET A 1 22.16 -9.28 -3.46
CA MET A 1 20.79 -8.94 -3.92
C MET A 1 20.68 -9.11 -5.42
N GLY A 2 19.62 -9.75 -5.90
CA GLY A 2 19.31 -9.82 -7.33
C GLY A 2 19.04 -8.44 -7.94
N ARG A 3 19.08 -8.32 -9.27
CA ARG A 3 18.75 -7.04 -9.95
C ARG A 3 17.28 -6.64 -9.70
N ALA A 4 16.36 -7.61 -9.74
CA ALA A 4 14.93 -7.37 -9.47
C ALA A 4 14.67 -6.98 -8.01
N GLU A 5 15.28 -7.68 -7.06
CA GLU A 5 15.20 -7.36 -5.63
C GLU A 5 15.68 -5.93 -5.34
N ARG A 6 16.85 -5.53 -5.87
CA ARG A 6 17.36 -4.15 -5.72
C ARG A 6 16.39 -3.13 -6.27
N ARG A 7 15.84 -3.37 -7.46
CA ARG A 7 14.85 -2.49 -8.07
C ARG A 7 13.62 -2.33 -7.19
N ASP A 8 13.09 -3.41 -6.65
CA ASP A 8 11.86 -3.35 -5.86
C ASP A 8 12.08 -2.62 -4.53
N TRP A 9 13.23 -2.78 -3.88
CA TRP A 9 13.63 -1.97 -2.72
C TRP A 9 13.90 -0.51 -3.06
N MET A 10 14.52 -0.23 -4.21
CA MET A 10 14.68 1.16 -4.68
C MET A 10 13.33 1.84 -4.89
N LEU A 11 12.31 1.12 -5.36
CA LEU A 11 10.97 1.67 -5.51
C LEU A 11 10.32 1.98 -4.16
N VAL A 12 10.55 1.15 -3.13
CA VAL A 12 10.13 1.48 -1.75
C VAL A 12 10.82 2.77 -1.29
N LEU A 13 12.15 2.85 -1.39
CA LEU A 13 12.92 4.00 -0.95
C LEU A 13 12.54 5.30 -1.68
N VAL A 14 12.41 5.25 -3.01
CA VAL A 14 12.00 6.40 -3.83
C VAL A 14 10.59 6.84 -3.45
N TRP A 15 9.66 5.90 -3.26
CA TRP A 15 8.30 6.24 -2.88
C TRP A 15 8.22 6.85 -1.47
N THR A 16 8.96 6.32 -0.51
CA THR A 16 9.11 6.92 0.83
C THR A 16 9.70 8.34 0.74
N ALA A 17 10.73 8.54 -0.08
CA ALA A 17 11.32 9.86 -0.28
C ALA A 17 10.32 10.84 -0.90
N VAL A 18 9.46 10.38 -1.82
CA VAL A 18 8.37 11.20 -2.37
C VAL A 18 7.38 11.61 -1.29
N ILE A 19 6.91 10.69 -0.44
CA ILE A 19 5.99 10.98 0.68
C ILE A 19 6.60 12.05 1.60
N TYR A 20 7.84 11.86 2.05
CA TYR A 20 8.47 12.82 2.96
C TYR A 20 8.77 14.17 2.30
N ALA A 21 9.13 14.18 1.01
CA ALA A 21 9.38 15.41 0.27
C ALA A 21 8.10 16.21 0.00
N THR A 22 6.94 15.56 -0.09
CA THR A 22 5.66 16.25 -0.30
C THR A 22 5.10 16.86 0.98
N LEU A 23 5.50 16.42 2.19
CA LEU A 23 5.00 16.95 3.47
C LEU A 23 4.98 18.49 3.57
N PRO A 24 6.10 19.21 3.32
CA PRO A 24 6.13 20.68 3.47
C PRO A 24 5.37 21.39 2.35
N ILE A 25 5.24 20.74 1.20
CA ILE A 25 4.64 21.29 -0.02
C ILE A 25 3.13 21.10 -0.02
N ALA A 26 2.64 19.96 0.49
CA ALA A 26 1.26 19.53 0.45
C ALA A 26 0.32 20.57 1.07
N ARG A 27 0.70 21.16 2.21
CA ARG A 27 -0.11 22.19 2.86
C ARG A 27 -0.19 23.47 2.03
N ARG A 28 0.96 23.99 1.59
CA ARG A 28 1.04 25.21 0.77
C ARG A 28 0.27 25.06 -0.54
N LEU A 29 0.36 23.89 -1.17
CA LEU A 29 -0.40 23.58 -2.38
C LEU A 29 -1.90 23.50 -2.11
N SER A 30 -2.30 22.84 -1.01
CA SER A 30 -3.70 22.76 -0.58
C SER A 30 -4.29 24.15 -0.35
N ASP A 31 -3.61 25.01 0.39
CA ASP A 31 -4.09 26.36 0.70
C ASP A 31 -4.23 27.20 -0.59
N ARG A 32 -3.22 27.17 -1.48
CA ARG A 32 -3.32 27.82 -2.80
C ARG A 32 -4.47 27.32 -3.66
N LEU A 33 -4.74 26.00 -3.66
CA LEU A 33 -5.86 25.42 -4.40
C LEU A 33 -7.20 25.84 -3.80
N ILE A 34 -7.29 25.98 -2.47
CA ILE A 34 -8.49 26.47 -1.80
C ILE A 34 -8.73 27.94 -2.17
N ASP A 35 -7.71 28.78 -2.06
CA ASP A 35 -7.78 30.21 -2.37
C ASP A 35 -8.14 30.48 -3.83
N ALA A 36 -7.67 29.63 -4.74
CA ALA A 36 -8.00 29.68 -6.17
C ALA A 36 -9.38 29.06 -6.52
N GLY A 37 -10.18 28.61 -5.54
CA GLY A 37 -11.52 28.06 -5.75
C GLY A 37 -11.57 26.58 -6.15
N TYR A 38 -10.43 25.87 -6.14
CA TYR A 38 -10.30 24.46 -6.50
C TYR A 38 -10.46 23.50 -5.30
N LYS A 39 -11.14 23.92 -4.23
CA LYS A 39 -11.43 23.06 -3.06
C LYS A 39 -12.06 21.72 -3.44
N TRP A 40 -12.87 21.68 -4.49
CA TRP A 40 -13.50 20.46 -4.98
C TRP A 40 -12.48 19.42 -5.48
N VAL A 41 -11.34 19.84 -6.04
CA VAL A 41 -10.26 18.96 -6.50
C VAL A 41 -9.69 18.18 -5.32
N LEU A 42 -9.40 18.88 -4.21
CA LEU A 42 -8.90 18.25 -2.98
C LEU A 42 -9.91 17.25 -2.41
N HIS A 43 -11.21 17.54 -2.49
CA HIS A 43 -12.26 16.67 -1.93
C HIS A 43 -12.58 15.45 -2.83
N LYS A 44 -12.70 15.65 -4.13
CA LYS A 44 -13.20 14.65 -5.08
C LYS A 44 -12.09 13.95 -5.85
N GLY A 45 -10.94 14.60 -6.02
CA GLY A 45 -9.78 14.05 -6.73
C GLY A 45 -9.30 12.72 -6.14
N PRO A 46 -8.96 12.65 -4.84
CA PRO A 46 -8.53 11.39 -4.21
C PRO A 46 -9.60 10.29 -4.31
N ILE A 47 -10.88 10.63 -4.16
CA ILE A 47 -11.99 9.67 -4.31
C ILE A 47 -12.03 9.11 -5.73
N LEU A 48 -11.91 9.98 -6.74
CA LEU A 48 -11.89 9.57 -8.15
C LEU A 48 -10.68 8.67 -8.44
N LEU A 49 -9.49 9.01 -7.94
CA LEU A 49 -8.29 8.19 -8.10
C LEU A 49 -8.46 6.80 -7.47
N ILE A 50 -9.00 6.72 -6.25
CA ILE A 50 -9.33 5.44 -5.59
C ILE A 50 -10.35 4.67 -6.45
N ALA A 51 -11.43 5.30 -6.91
CA ALA A 51 -12.46 4.64 -7.72
C ALA A 51 -11.89 4.09 -9.03
N VAL A 52 -11.02 4.85 -9.71
CA VAL A 52 -10.32 4.41 -10.94
C VAL A 52 -9.40 3.23 -10.65
N ALA A 53 -8.64 3.27 -9.54
CA ALA A 53 -7.77 2.16 -9.14
C ALA A 53 -8.57 0.87 -8.87
N PHE A 54 -9.73 0.98 -8.19
CA PHE A 54 -10.64 -0.14 -7.97
C PHE A 54 -11.24 -0.68 -9.27
N ALA A 55 -11.68 0.20 -10.18
CA ALA A 55 -12.18 -0.21 -11.49
C ALA A 55 -11.11 -0.97 -12.29
N ALA A 56 -9.87 -0.46 -12.28
CA ALA A 56 -8.73 -1.14 -12.90
C ALA A 56 -8.45 -2.51 -12.27
N ALA A 57 -8.53 -2.62 -10.94
CA ALA A 57 -8.40 -3.89 -10.21
C ALA A 57 -9.49 -4.91 -10.60
N VAL A 58 -10.75 -4.47 -10.70
CA VAL A 58 -11.86 -5.32 -11.17
C VAL A 58 -11.60 -5.79 -12.59
N ILE A 59 -11.26 -4.89 -13.51
CA ILE A 59 -10.96 -5.22 -14.92
C ILE A 59 -9.80 -6.22 -14.99
N TYR A 60 -8.74 -6.01 -14.21
CA TYR A 60 -7.60 -6.91 -14.14
C TYR A 60 -8.00 -8.33 -13.70
N ILE A 61 -8.84 -8.46 -12.67
CA ILE A 61 -9.33 -9.76 -12.19
C ILE A 61 -10.26 -10.41 -13.22
N LEU A 62 -11.17 -9.64 -13.84
CA LEU A 62 -12.09 -10.16 -14.86
C LEU A 62 -11.36 -10.68 -16.10
N LYS A 63 -10.21 -10.07 -16.45
CA LYS A 63 -9.34 -10.56 -17.53
C LYS A 63 -8.59 -11.85 -17.19
N LYS A 64 -8.44 -12.22 -15.90
CA LYS A 64 -7.87 -13.51 -15.51
C LYS A 64 -8.91 -14.62 -15.62
N LEU A 65 -8.71 -15.57 -16.52
CA LEU A 65 -9.48 -16.81 -16.59
C LEU A 65 -8.97 -17.78 -15.50
N ASP A 66 -9.37 -17.56 -14.25
CA ASP A 66 -9.08 -18.46 -13.12
C ASP A 66 -10.35 -18.82 -12.33
N ASP A 67 -10.40 -20.02 -11.75
CA ASP A 67 -11.55 -20.52 -10.97
C ASP A 67 -11.77 -19.72 -9.67
N ARG A 68 -10.77 -18.92 -9.27
CA ARG A 68 -10.81 -18.10 -8.05
C ARG A 68 -11.38 -16.71 -8.29
N ARG A 69 -11.75 -16.38 -9.53
CA ARG A 69 -12.23 -15.04 -9.92
C ARG A 69 -13.36 -14.55 -9.02
N ALA A 70 -14.36 -15.38 -8.76
CA ALA A 70 -15.51 -15.00 -7.91
C ALA A 70 -15.06 -14.65 -6.48
N VAL A 71 -14.17 -15.46 -5.89
CA VAL A 71 -13.60 -15.22 -4.56
C VAL A 71 -12.78 -13.93 -4.56
N ARG A 72 -11.94 -13.69 -5.57
CA ARG A 72 -11.15 -12.45 -5.69
C ARG A 72 -12.04 -11.21 -5.79
N ILE A 73 -13.12 -11.26 -6.57
CA ILE A 73 -14.09 -10.17 -6.71
C ILE A 73 -14.82 -9.93 -5.38
N PHE A 74 -15.24 -11.00 -4.70
CA PHE A 74 -15.85 -10.89 -3.38
C PHE A 74 -14.91 -10.24 -2.36
N LEU A 75 -13.66 -10.69 -2.29
CA LEU A 75 -12.64 -10.09 -1.41
C LEU A 75 -12.39 -8.62 -1.80
N LEU A 76 -12.26 -8.31 -3.09
CA LEU A 76 -12.08 -6.94 -3.55
C LEU A 76 -13.28 -6.05 -3.19
N ALA A 77 -14.51 -6.57 -3.25
CA ALA A 77 -15.70 -5.85 -2.83
C ALA A 77 -15.69 -5.55 -1.32
N ASN A 78 -15.23 -6.50 -0.49
CA ASN A 78 -15.05 -6.27 0.95
C ASN A 78 -13.95 -5.24 1.24
N VAL A 79 -12.83 -5.29 0.51
CA VAL A 79 -11.78 -4.26 0.60
C VAL A 79 -12.33 -2.89 0.17
N GLY A 80 -13.10 -2.83 -0.92
CA GLY A 80 -13.76 -1.61 -1.38
C GLY A 80 -14.76 -1.05 -0.36
N LEU A 81 -15.53 -1.91 0.30
CA LEU A 81 -16.41 -1.52 1.38
C LEU A 81 -15.62 -0.95 2.56
N ALA A 82 -14.53 -1.60 2.97
CA ALA A 82 -13.66 -1.11 4.03
C ALA A 82 -13.07 0.28 3.70
N TYR A 83 -12.59 0.49 2.46
CA TYR A 83 -12.17 1.80 1.98
C TYR A 83 -13.30 2.84 2.05
N GLY A 84 -14.51 2.49 1.59
CA GLY A 84 -15.66 3.40 1.63
C GLY A 84 -16.07 3.81 3.04
N LEU A 85 -16.08 2.86 3.97
CA LEU A 85 -16.35 3.12 5.40
C LEU A 85 -15.24 3.97 6.03
N PHE A 86 -13.99 3.69 5.72
CA PHE A 86 -12.86 4.45 6.27
C PHE A 86 -12.78 5.86 5.69
N LEU A 87 -13.07 6.05 4.40
CA LEU A 87 -13.23 7.37 3.78
C LEU A 87 -14.33 8.20 4.44
N LYS A 88 -15.43 7.55 4.87
CA LYS A 88 -16.49 8.21 5.64
C LYS A 88 -15.99 8.61 7.04
N PHE A 89 -15.18 7.77 7.69
CA PHE A 89 -14.57 8.03 8.98
C PHE A 89 -13.57 9.20 8.96
N LEU A 90 -12.70 9.28 7.94
CA LEU A 90 -11.73 10.38 7.79
C LEU A 90 -12.39 11.77 7.64
N GLY A 91 -13.69 11.82 7.36
CA GLY A 91 -14.45 13.06 7.44
C GLY A 91 -14.04 14.11 6.40
N LYS A 92 -14.17 15.39 6.76
CA LYS A 92 -14.09 16.54 5.83
C LYS A 92 -12.67 16.95 5.46
N ILE A 93 -11.63 16.39 6.08
CA ILE A 93 -10.24 16.78 5.80
C ILE A 93 -9.79 16.03 4.54
N PRO A 94 -9.68 16.69 3.38
CA PRO A 94 -9.49 15.99 2.12
C PRO A 94 -8.08 15.43 1.96
N ILE A 95 -7.10 16.10 2.58
CA ILE A 95 -5.68 15.75 2.47
C ILE A 95 -5.38 14.39 3.13
N GLU A 96 -6.08 14.04 4.22
CA GLU A 96 -5.96 12.72 4.88
C GLU A 96 -6.29 11.56 3.92
N ARG A 97 -7.15 11.78 2.92
CA ARG A 97 -7.53 10.75 1.95
C ARG A 97 -6.40 10.38 0.99
N ILE A 98 -5.40 11.23 0.83
CA ILE A 98 -4.23 10.93 0.01
C ILE A 98 -3.34 9.88 0.69
N HIS A 99 -3.30 9.87 2.03
CA HIS A 99 -2.52 8.91 2.80
C HIS A 99 -2.98 7.47 2.53
N LEU A 100 -4.29 7.27 2.29
CA LEU A 100 -4.85 5.99 1.85
C LEU A 100 -4.19 5.45 0.58
N LEU A 101 -3.93 6.32 -0.39
CA LEU A 101 -3.26 5.95 -1.63
C LEU A 101 -1.75 5.78 -1.43
N GLU A 102 -1.11 6.71 -0.74
CA GLU A 102 0.34 6.75 -0.55
C GLU A 102 0.85 5.53 0.24
N TYR A 103 0.28 5.30 1.42
CA TYR A 103 0.69 4.20 2.30
C TYR A 103 0.15 2.86 1.84
N GLY A 104 -1.02 2.84 1.19
CA GLY A 104 -1.52 1.63 0.51
C GLY A 104 -0.58 1.16 -0.61
N LEU A 105 -0.12 2.07 -1.46
CA LEU A 105 0.87 1.76 -2.51
C LEU A 105 2.22 1.38 -1.91
N LEU A 106 2.70 2.11 -0.89
CA LEU A 106 3.94 1.79 -0.19
C LEU A 106 3.92 0.35 0.34
N ALA A 107 2.81 -0.09 0.93
CA ALA A 107 2.66 -1.44 1.44
C ALA A 107 2.70 -2.51 0.34
N MET A 108 2.10 -2.24 -0.83
CA MET A 108 2.19 -3.13 -1.99
C MET A 108 3.64 -3.23 -2.51
N LEU A 109 4.37 -2.11 -2.55
CA LEU A 109 5.78 -2.09 -2.97
C LEU A 109 6.67 -2.83 -1.96
N ALA A 110 6.46 -2.59 -0.67
CA ALA A 110 7.15 -3.29 0.42
C ALA A 110 6.89 -4.80 0.36
N LYS A 111 5.64 -5.21 0.13
CA LYS A 111 5.28 -6.62 0.00
C LYS A 111 6.00 -7.28 -1.17
N ARG A 112 6.01 -6.62 -2.33
CA ARG A 112 6.72 -7.10 -3.51
C ARG A 112 8.23 -7.24 -3.25
N ALA A 113 8.83 -6.28 -2.54
CA ALA A 113 10.25 -6.31 -2.21
C ALA A 113 10.59 -7.42 -1.19
N ALA A 114 9.76 -7.59 -0.17
CA ALA A 114 9.93 -8.59 0.88
C ALA A 114 9.79 -10.03 0.34
N ASP A 115 8.93 -10.26 -0.66
CA ASP A 115 8.72 -11.57 -1.28
C ASP A 115 9.97 -12.19 -1.92
N HIS A 116 11.00 -11.39 -2.23
CA HIS A 116 12.28 -11.89 -2.75
C HIS A 116 13.04 -12.76 -1.75
N ARG A 117 12.85 -12.55 -0.45
CA ARG A 117 13.61 -13.26 0.61
C ARG A 117 12.74 -13.93 1.65
N MET A 118 11.53 -13.45 1.86
CA MET A 118 10.66 -13.92 2.92
C MET A 118 9.61 -14.88 2.38
N GLY A 119 9.12 -15.78 3.24
CA GLY A 119 7.88 -16.52 2.99
C GLY A 119 6.69 -15.56 2.95
N SER A 120 5.62 -15.93 2.23
CA SER A 120 4.48 -15.03 1.96
C SER A 120 3.91 -14.39 3.23
N ALA A 121 3.67 -15.18 4.28
CA ALA A 121 3.12 -14.69 5.55
C ALA A 121 4.07 -13.70 6.25
N LEU A 122 5.35 -14.04 6.35
CA LEU A 122 6.35 -13.16 6.97
C LEU A 122 6.53 -11.86 6.15
N ALA A 123 6.46 -11.93 4.82
CA ALA A 123 6.50 -10.77 3.95
C ALA A 123 5.33 -9.81 4.20
N TYR A 124 4.13 -10.31 4.48
CA TYR A 124 2.97 -9.48 4.86
C TYR A 124 3.21 -8.78 6.20
N ILE A 125 3.63 -9.53 7.23
CA ILE A 125 3.88 -9.01 8.57
C ILE A 125 4.96 -7.93 8.50
N PHE A 126 6.10 -8.25 7.87
CA PHE A 126 7.21 -7.32 7.71
C PHE A 126 6.78 -6.04 6.97
N SER A 127 6.00 -6.17 5.90
CA SER A 127 5.53 -5.00 5.14
C SER A 127 4.58 -4.13 5.95
N ALA A 128 3.72 -4.73 6.78
CA ALA A 128 2.83 -3.98 7.66
C ALA A 128 3.62 -3.17 8.69
N PHE A 129 4.62 -3.77 9.34
CA PHE A 129 5.49 -3.07 10.29
C PHE A 129 6.31 -1.99 9.60
N LEU A 130 6.95 -2.29 8.46
CA LEU A 130 7.74 -1.31 7.73
C LEU A 130 6.93 -0.07 7.35
N VAL A 131 5.69 -0.25 6.89
CA VAL A 131 4.80 0.86 6.52
C VAL A 131 4.36 1.65 7.76
N ALA A 132 4.08 0.98 8.88
CA ALA A 132 3.76 1.65 10.14
C ALA A 132 4.95 2.46 10.66
N ASP A 133 6.17 1.93 10.58
CA ASP A 133 7.41 2.63 10.98
C ASP A 133 7.67 3.85 10.10
N ILE A 134 7.47 3.72 8.78
CA ILE A 134 7.59 4.86 7.85
C ILE A 134 6.50 5.91 8.15
N GLY A 135 5.27 5.48 8.44
CA GLY A 135 4.17 6.38 8.81
C GLY A 135 4.39 7.06 10.16
N LEU A 136 5.07 6.43 11.10
CA LEU A 136 5.51 7.08 12.33
C LEU A 136 6.62 8.10 12.04
N GLY A 137 7.56 7.77 11.15
CA GLY A 137 8.60 8.70 10.70
C GLY A 137 8.01 9.96 10.03
N ASP A 138 6.91 9.82 9.29
CA ASP A 138 6.16 10.92 8.70
C ASP A 138 5.69 11.92 9.76
N GLU A 139 5.05 11.42 10.81
CA GLU A 139 4.56 12.23 11.93
C GLU A 139 5.70 12.86 12.75
N LEU A 140 6.83 12.16 12.89
CA LEU A 140 8.02 12.72 13.52
C LEU A 140 8.63 13.86 12.69
N ILE A 141 8.61 13.76 11.36
CA ILE A 141 9.02 14.85 10.47
C ILE A 141 8.02 16.00 10.55
N GLN A 142 6.71 15.71 10.58
CA GLN A 142 5.69 16.73 10.74
C GLN A 142 5.85 17.48 12.07
N TRP A 143 6.23 16.80 13.15
CA TRP A 143 6.41 17.43 14.46
C TRP A 143 7.50 18.52 14.48
N VAL A 144 8.51 18.43 13.61
CA VAL A 144 9.55 19.47 13.49
C VAL A 144 9.18 20.61 12.53
N LEU A 145 8.08 20.49 11.79
CA LEU A 145 7.63 21.53 10.86
C LEU A 145 6.80 22.60 11.60
N PRO A 146 7.02 23.90 11.33
CA PRO A 146 6.46 25.00 12.13
C PRO A 146 4.93 25.13 12.10
N ASP A 147 4.25 24.47 11.15
CA ASP A 147 2.79 24.57 10.94
C ASP A 147 2.08 23.22 11.12
N ARG A 148 2.74 22.24 11.74
CA ARG A 148 2.23 20.88 11.91
C ARG A 148 2.43 20.39 13.35
N TYR A 149 1.56 19.49 13.75
CA TYR A 149 1.60 18.83 15.05
C TYR A 149 1.56 17.34 14.80
N PHE A 150 2.25 16.59 15.65
CA PHE A 150 2.15 15.15 15.68
C PHE A 150 0.70 14.74 15.99
N ASP A 151 0.09 13.88 15.17
CA ASP A 151 -1.24 13.31 15.41
C ASP A 151 -1.23 11.78 15.36
N TRP A 152 -1.59 11.14 16.48
CA TRP A 152 -1.75 9.68 16.55
C TRP A 152 -2.79 9.15 15.55
N ARG A 153 -3.78 9.98 15.19
CA ARG A 153 -4.76 9.64 14.16
C ARG A 153 -4.11 9.47 12.80
N ASP A 154 -3.09 10.25 12.47
CA ASP A 154 -2.39 10.14 11.19
C ASP A 154 -1.50 8.90 11.16
N VAL A 155 -0.81 8.57 12.27
CA VAL A 155 -0.12 7.26 12.42
C VAL A 155 -1.09 6.09 12.19
N ALA A 156 -2.27 6.13 12.82
CA ALA A 156 -3.28 5.08 12.65
C ALA A 156 -3.82 5.03 11.22
N THR A 157 -4.03 6.19 10.58
CA THR A 157 -4.47 6.29 9.19
C THR A 157 -3.44 5.68 8.24
N ASN A 158 -2.16 5.98 8.43
CA ASN A 158 -1.06 5.42 7.64
C ASN A 158 -0.98 3.90 7.78
N ALA A 159 -1.11 3.38 9.01
CA ALA A 159 -1.12 1.95 9.27
C ALA A 159 -2.33 1.24 8.63
N VAL A 160 -3.55 1.76 8.80
CA VAL A 160 -4.77 1.21 8.18
C VAL A 160 -4.67 1.22 6.66
N SER A 161 -4.14 2.30 6.09
CA SER A 161 -3.89 2.43 4.65
C SER A 161 -2.95 1.34 4.15
N GLY A 162 -1.87 1.07 4.89
CA GLY A 162 -0.96 -0.04 4.59
C GLY A 162 -1.64 -1.40 4.61
N LEU A 163 -2.44 -1.69 5.63
CA LEU A 163 -3.20 -2.95 5.73
C LEU A 163 -4.18 -3.13 4.58
N LEU A 164 -4.89 -2.06 4.19
CA LEU A 164 -5.79 -2.07 3.04
C LEU A 164 -5.04 -2.30 1.72
N GLY A 165 -3.85 -1.72 1.57
CA GLY A 165 -2.95 -1.98 0.43
C GLY A 165 -2.49 -3.44 0.36
N LEU A 166 -2.15 -4.04 1.50
CA LEU A 166 -1.81 -5.47 1.58
C LEU A 166 -3.00 -6.38 1.26
N ALA A 167 -4.20 -6.02 1.71
CA ALA A 167 -5.43 -6.73 1.37
C ALA A 167 -5.73 -6.63 -0.13
N LEU A 168 -5.49 -5.47 -0.75
CA LEU A 168 -5.61 -5.30 -2.19
C LEU A 168 -4.58 -6.17 -2.94
N TRP A 169 -3.32 -6.19 -2.49
CA TRP A 169 -2.29 -7.09 -3.03
C TRP A 169 -2.74 -8.56 -2.97
N ALA A 170 -3.35 -8.98 -1.85
CA ALA A 170 -3.88 -10.32 -1.68
C ALA A 170 -4.92 -10.66 -2.77
N CYS A 171 -5.90 -9.78 -2.99
CA CYS A 171 -6.95 -9.98 -4.00
C CYS A 171 -6.36 -10.16 -5.41
N LEU A 172 -5.38 -9.32 -5.75
CA LEU A 172 -4.81 -9.26 -7.09
C LEU A 172 -3.83 -10.41 -7.39
N PHE A 173 -3.06 -10.85 -6.39
CA PHE A 173 -1.88 -11.68 -6.60
C PHE A 173 -1.83 -12.98 -5.79
N GLN A 174 -2.70 -13.21 -4.78
CA GLN A 174 -2.72 -14.53 -4.14
C GLN A 174 -3.12 -15.61 -5.15
N GLY A 175 -2.31 -16.68 -5.22
CA GLY A 175 -2.49 -17.79 -6.16
C GLY A 175 -1.44 -17.90 -7.27
N THR A 176 -0.59 -16.89 -7.51
CA THR A 176 0.46 -16.98 -8.55
C THR A 176 1.83 -17.43 -8.03
N GLY A 177 2.05 -17.49 -6.71
CA GLY A 177 3.40 -17.68 -6.12
C GLY A 177 3.62 -18.93 -5.25
N SER A 178 2.58 -19.55 -4.67
CA SER A 178 2.80 -20.67 -3.72
C SER A 178 3.18 -21.98 -4.41
N ALA A 179 2.62 -22.26 -5.59
CA ALA A 179 2.83 -23.55 -6.25
C ALA A 179 4.25 -23.77 -6.81
N LYS A 180 5.10 -22.73 -6.85
CA LYS A 180 6.46 -22.84 -7.40
C LYS A 180 7.56 -22.95 -6.33
N ARG A 181 7.30 -22.55 -5.08
CA ARG A 181 8.32 -22.59 -4.01
C ARG A 181 8.28 -23.88 -3.19
N ASP A 182 7.17 -24.62 -3.24
CA ASP A 182 6.98 -25.87 -2.48
C ASP A 182 7.28 -27.15 -3.31
N ARG A 183 7.87 -27.02 -4.52
CA ARG A 183 8.17 -28.14 -5.44
C ARG A 183 9.65 -28.34 -5.76
N GLU A 184 10.54 -27.89 -4.90
CA GLU A 184 11.93 -28.35 -4.95
C GLU A 184 12.11 -29.31 -3.78
N PRO A 185 11.89 -30.63 -3.96
CA PRO A 185 12.34 -31.59 -2.97
C PRO A 185 13.87 -31.48 -2.90
N ASP A 186 14.41 -31.33 -1.69
CA ASP A 186 15.84 -31.46 -1.38
C ASP A 186 16.33 -32.84 -1.85
N THR A 187 16.65 -32.96 -3.14
CA THR A 187 17.41 -34.06 -3.69
C THR A 187 18.88 -33.74 -3.54
N MET A 188 19.37 -33.81 -2.29
CA MET A 188 20.79 -34.01 -2.06
C MET A 188 21.00 -35.17 -1.10
N SER A 189 20.88 -36.35 -1.71
CA SER A 189 21.76 -37.51 -1.50
C SER A 189 22.22 -37.77 -0.06
N LEU A 190 21.45 -38.61 0.63
CA LEU A 190 22.01 -39.69 1.43
C LEU A 190 23.09 -40.41 0.61
N ASN A 191 24.36 -40.16 0.93
CA ASN A 191 25.44 -41.07 0.55
C ASN A 191 25.84 -41.85 1.81
N ILE A 192 25.17 -42.99 1.99
CA ILE A 192 25.53 -44.04 2.95
C ILE A 192 26.40 -45.06 2.21
N SER A 193 27.53 -45.44 2.83
CA SER A 193 28.36 -46.64 2.56
C SER A 193 29.25 -46.56 1.30
N LYS A 194 30.56 -46.78 1.34
CA LYS A 194 31.40 -47.71 2.12
C LYS A 194 32.75 -47.09 2.48
#